data_AF-A0A7C5DHL8-F1
#
_entry.id   AF-A0A7C5DHL8-F1
#
_cell.length_a   1.000
_cell.length_b   1.000
_cell.length_c   1.000
_cell.angle_alpha   90.00
_cell.angle_beta   90.00
_cell.angle_gamma   90.00
#
_symmetry.space_group_name_H-M   'P 1'
#
loop_
_entity.id
_entity.type
_entity.pdbx_description
1 polymer ?
#
loop_
_entity_poly.entity_id
_entity_poly.type
_entity_poly.pdbx_seq_one_letter_code
_entity_poly.pdbx_strand_id
1 'polypeptide(L)'
;MISLDWKERLKQDTTDFFQRKLPAKNYDIDIIYNAFPERIDNKIPHAVITLVAKTLASKIARTADKYFDFYDSLLQNKGENGIIIFAYIMSRAIKKKPDVFLNYLQNILYKIKDQKACNLIVDKAIYPFLKNRSLQYLDMISRWIKKDNKILNLSIQKLLVKLIINDPQLIDPIFKKLETSWLYATQNRIKLNVNFLKAVYKLDADYYMSIFDDYKSTRNPVFADILCGSICCYNKNIQDIVDHWAKSGNIKLKKIGLHGQKVLKKIK
;
A
#
# COMPACT_ATOMS: atom_id res chain seq x y z
N MET A 1 28.05 -28.38 -24.68
CA MET A 1 26.75 -27.82 -24.22
C MET A 1 26.99 -26.35 -23.94
N ILE A 2 26.58 -25.44 -24.83
CA ILE A 2 26.81 -24.01 -24.61
C ILE A 2 25.89 -23.60 -23.45
N SER A 3 26.45 -23.48 -22.25
CA SER A 3 25.84 -22.77 -21.12
C SER A 3 25.80 -21.29 -21.48
N LEU A 4 24.96 -20.93 -22.44
CA LEU A 4 24.67 -19.54 -22.76
C LEU A 4 23.99 -18.98 -21.51
N ASP A 5 24.65 -18.05 -20.81
CA ASP A 5 24.08 -17.40 -19.63
C ASP A 5 22.76 -16.75 -20.06
N TRP A 6 21.65 -17.42 -19.73
CA TRP A 6 20.31 -17.00 -20.10
C TRP A 6 20.03 -15.58 -19.61
N LYS A 7 20.71 -15.13 -18.55
CA LYS A 7 20.60 -13.76 -18.05
C LYS A 7 21.16 -12.76 -19.04
N GLU A 8 22.33 -13.03 -19.62
CA GLU A 8 22.94 -12.14 -20.61
C GLU A 8 22.12 -12.08 -21.89
N ARG A 9 21.62 -13.24 -22.37
CA ARG A 9 20.70 -13.27 -23.51
C ARG A 9 19.44 -12.43 -23.28
N LEU A 10 18.75 -12.63 -22.15
CA LEU A 10 17.56 -11.86 -21.82
C LEU A 10 17.84 -10.35 -21.69
N LYS A 11 19.03 -9.96 -21.20
CA LYS A 11 19.44 -8.55 -21.15
C LYS A 11 19.62 -7.96 -22.55
N GLN A 12 20.20 -8.72 -23.48
CA GLN A 12 20.36 -8.32 -24.88
C GLN A 12 18.99 -8.18 -25.55
N ASP A 13 18.12 -9.18 -25.41
CA ASP A 13 16.76 -9.16 -25.96
C ASP A 13 15.93 -8.00 -25.39
N THR A 14 16.07 -7.71 -24.10
CA THR A 14 15.44 -6.53 -23.46
C THR A 14 15.99 -5.22 -24.00
N THR A 15 17.28 -5.17 -24.34
CA THR A 15 17.91 -3.98 -24.92
C THR A 15 17.43 -3.76 -26.35
N ASP A 16 17.33 -4.82 -27.16
CA ASP A 16 16.75 -4.76 -28.51
C ASP A 16 15.28 -4.30 -28.46
N PHE A 17 14.48 -4.88 -27.55
CA PHE A 17 13.10 -4.45 -27.34
C PHE A 17 13.01 -2.95 -27.04
N PHE A 18 13.84 -2.45 -26.12
CA PHE A 18 13.86 -1.02 -25.77
C PHE A 18 14.27 -0.13 -26.95
N GLN A 19 15.25 -0.54 -27.76
CA GLN A 19 15.80 0.29 -28.84
C GLN A 19 14.95 0.26 -30.11
N ARG A 20 14.33 -0.88 -30.42
CA ARG A 20 13.63 -1.09 -31.70
C ARG A 20 12.12 -1.24 -31.54
N LYS A 21 11.68 -2.13 -30.66
CA LYS A 21 10.24 -2.49 -30.54
C LYS A 21 9.43 -1.39 -29.84
N LEU A 22 9.96 -0.87 -28.74
CA LEU A 22 9.27 0.14 -27.93
C LEU A 22 9.02 1.46 -28.70
N PRO A 23 9.99 2.05 -29.44
CA PRO A 23 9.72 3.24 -30.26
C PRO A 23 8.79 2.95 -31.45
N ALA A 24 8.81 1.73 -31.98
CA ALA A 24 7.91 1.28 -33.05
C ALA A 24 6.49 0.94 -32.54
N LYS A 25 6.18 1.22 -31.26
CA LYS A 25 4.90 0.89 -30.60
C LYS A 25 4.55 -0.59 -30.61
N ASN A 26 5.54 -1.48 -30.77
CA ASN A 26 5.36 -2.91 -30.60
C ASN A 26 5.61 -3.27 -29.13
N TYR A 27 4.51 -3.35 -28.38
CA TYR A 27 4.53 -3.56 -26.92
C TYR A 27 4.46 -5.02 -26.49
N ASP A 28 4.70 -5.97 -27.40
CA ASP A 28 4.70 -7.39 -27.06
C ASP A 28 5.96 -7.81 -26.31
N ILE A 29 6.00 -7.48 -25.02
CA ILE A 29 7.16 -7.76 -24.15
C ILE A 29 7.34 -9.25 -23.85
N ASP A 30 6.29 -10.07 -24.01
CA ASP A 30 6.34 -11.50 -23.72
C ASP A 30 7.33 -12.22 -24.64
N ILE A 31 7.60 -11.67 -25.83
CA ILE A 31 8.58 -12.19 -26.79
C ILE A 31 9.98 -12.39 -26.18
N ILE A 32 10.35 -11.57 -25.19
CA ILE A 32 11.67 -11.61 -24.55
C ILE A 32 11.83 -12.90 -23.74
N TYR A 33 10.80 -13.31 -23.00
CA TYR A 33 10.91 -14.41 -22.04
C TYR A 33 10.13 -15.66 -22.42
N ASN A 34 9.23 -15.63 -23.41
CA ASN A 34 8.55 -16.82 -23.88
C ASN A 34 9.51 -17.85 -24.48
N ALA A 35 10.63 -17.39 -25.04
CA ALA A 35 11.69 -18.26 -25.55
C ALA A 35 12.54 -18.92 -24.45
N PHE A 36 12.41 -18.50 -23.19
CA PHE A 36 13.02 -19.21 -22.07
C PHE A 36 12.42 -20.63 -22.01
N PRO A 37 13.20 -21.71 -21.80
CA PRO A 37 12.68 -23.07 -21.90
C PRO A 37 12.00 -23.57 -20.62
N GLU A 38 12.51 -23.20 -19.44
CA GLU A 38 12.02 -23.77 -18.18
C GLU A 38 10.69 -23.14 -17.75
N ARG A 39 9.81 -23.97 -17.20
CA ARG A 39 8.49 -23.58 -16.67
C ARG A 39 8.33 -24.10 -15.26
N ILE A 40 7.67 -23.31 -14.41
CA ILE A 40 7.21 -23.73 -13.09
C ILE A 40 5.69 -23.62 -13.13
N ASP A 41 4.98 -24.72 -12.89
CA ASP A 41 3.52 -24.81 -13.00
C ASP A 41 2.99 -24.27 -14.35
N ASN A 42 3.65 -24.65 -15.44
CA ASN A 42 3.37 -24.18 -16.81
C ASN A 42 3.50 -22.66 -17.03
N LYS A 43 4.14 -21.93 -16.10
CA LYS A 43 4.38 -20.48 -16.20
C LYS A 43 5.86 -20.15 -16.30
N ILE A 44 6.16 -18.98 -16.86
CA ILE A 44 7.51 -18.40 -16.84
C ILE A 44 7.92 -18.14 -15.38
N PRO A 45 9.11 -18.56 -14.94
CA PRO A 45 9.56 -18.29 -13.58
C PRO A 45 9.59 -16.79 -13.26
N HIS A 46 9.10 -16.41 -12.08
CA HIS A 46 9.08 -15.00 -11.65
C HIS A 46 10.46 -14.32 -11.66
N ALA A 47 11.55 -15.10 -11.47
CA ALA A 47 12.91 -14.60 -11.52
C ALA A 47 13.27 -14.05 -12.92
N VAL A 48 12.80 -14.72 -13.98
CA VAL A 48 12.99 -14.31 -15.38
C VAL A 48 12.27 -13.00 -15.66
N ILE A 49 10.97 -12.93 -15.32
CA ILE A 49 10.16 -11.72 -15.47
C ILE A 49 10.78 -10.55 -14.70
N THR A 50 11.26 -10.81 -13.47
CA THR A 50 11.93 -9.80 -12.64
C THR A 50 13.22 -9.29 -13.26
N LEU A 51 14.02 -10.17 -13.88
CA LEU A 51 15.26 -9.76 -14.56
C LEU A 51 14.96 -8.86 -15.76
N VAL A 52 14.01 -9.26 -16.61
CA VAL A 52 13.57 -8.46 -17.77
C VAL A 52 13.03 -7.12 -17.30
N ALA A 53 12.16 -7.11 -16.30
CA ALA A 53 11.59 -5.90 -15.71
C ALA A 53 12.66 -4.93 -15.18
N LYS A 54 13.64 -5.42 -14.41
CA LYS A 54 14.73 -4.59 -13.87
C LYS A 54 15.63 -4.05 -14.97
N THR A 55 15.93 -4.86 -15.98
CA THR A 55 16.76 -4.47 -17.12
C THR A 55 16.06 -3.39 -17.93
N LEU A 56 14.78 -3.59 -18.27
CA LEU A 56 13.98 -2.61 -19.00
C LEU A 56 13.83 -1.30 -18.22
N ALA A 57 13.50 -1.39 -16.93
CA ALA A 57 13.39 -0.22 -16.05
C ALA A 57 14.67 0.62 -16.04
N SER A 58 15.85 -0.04 -16.11
CA SER A 58 17.14 0.66 -16.15
C SER A 58 17.35 1.47 -17.42
N LYS A 59 16.89 0.96 -18.56
CA LYS A 59 17.00 1.61 -19.87
C LYS A 59 15.99 2.74 -20.02
N ILE A 60 14.74 2.50 -19.61
CA ILE A 60 13.63 3.46 -19.72
C ILE A 60 13.79 4.65 -18.76
N ALA A 61 14.46 4.51 -17.62
CA ALA A 61 14.43 5.48 -16.51
C ALA A 61 14.69 6.96 -16.90
N ARG A 62 15.51 7.24 -17.92
CA ARG A 62 15.84 8.62 -18.35
C ARG A 62 14.74 9.25 -19.20
N THR A 63 13.98 8.45 -19.94
CA THR A 63 12.94 8.89 -20.89
C THR A 63 11.58 8.28 -20.54
N ALA A 64 11.38 7.95 -19.27
CA ALA A 64 10.22 7.18 -18.81
C ALA A 64 8.88 7.87 -19.13
N ASP A 65 8.85 9.19 -19.19
CA ASP A 65 7.66 10.00 -19.51
C ASP A 65 7.24 9.92 -20.98
N LYS A 66 8.04 9.29 -21.85
CA LYS A 66 7.69 9.09 -23.26
C LYS A 66 6.89 7.83 -23.54
N TYR A 67 6.67 6.98 -22.54
CA TYR A 67 6.17 5.61 -22.73
C TYR A 67 4.89 5.30 -21.94
N PHE A 68 4.02 6.29 -21.72
CA PHE A 68 2.75 6.07 -21.02
C PHE A 68 1.87 5.01 -21.71
N ASP A 69 1.74 5.06 -23.05
CA ASP A 69 0.99 4.06 -23.82
C ASP A 69 1.48 2.63 -23.57
N PHE A 70 2.80 2.46 -23.45
CA PHE A 70 3.39 1.16 -23.13
C PHE A 70 3.01 0.71 -21.71
N TYR A 71 3.06 1.61 -20.72
CA TYR A 71 2.68 1.29 -19.35
C TYR A 71 1.21 0.91 -19.24
N ASP A 72 0.32 1.62 -19.93
CA ASP A 72 -1.09 1.29 -20.00
C ASP A 72 -1.29 -0.08 -20.68
N SER A 73 -0.54 -0.38 -21.76
CA SER A 73 -0.59 -1.68 -22.41
C SER A 73 -0.15 -2.84 -21.51
N LEU A 74 0.85 -2.63 -20.64
CA LEU A 74 1.29 -3.63 -19.67
C LEU A 74 0.16 -3.97 -18.69
N LEU A 75 -0.56 -2.95 -18.22
CA LEU A 75 -1.63 -3.13 -17.24
C LEU A 75 -2.89 -3.75 -17.85
N GLN A 76 -3.17 -3.47 -19.13
CA GLN A 76 -4.38 -3.95 -19.80
C GLN A 76 -4.21 -5.33 -20.43
N ASN A 77 -3.05 -5.60 -21.03
CA ASN A 77 -2.89 -6.71 -21.98
C ASN A 77 -1.97 -7.83 -21.49
N LYS A 78 -1.17 -7.60 -20.45
CA LYS A 78 -0.07 -8.51 -20.05
C LYS A 78 -0.26 -9.20 -18.69
N GLY A 79 -1.45 -9.08 -18.11
CA GLY A 79 -1.83 -9.77 -16.88
C GLY A 79 -0.85 -9.55 -15.71
N GLU A 80 -0.58 -10.62 -14.95
CA GLU A 80 0.30 -10.58 -13.78
C GLU A 80 1.74 -10.15 -14.13
N ASN A 81 2.29 -10.66 -15.23
CA ASN A 81 3.64 -10.31 -15.69
C ASN A 81 3.75 -8.81 -16.03
N GLY A 82 2.72 -8.28 -16.70
CA GLY A 82 2.59 -6.86 -16.98
C GLY A 82 2.65 -5.99 -15.74
N ILE A 83 1.92 -6.36 -14.68
CA ILE A 83 1.91 -5.64 -13.40
C ILE A 83 3.28 -5.67 -12.73
N ILE A 84 3.98 -6.82 -12.75
CA ILE A 84 5.34 -6.95 -12.21
C ILE A 84 6.28 -5.99 -12.94
N ILE A 85 6.28 -6.03 -14.27
CA ILE A 85 7.15 -5.18 -15.10
C ILE A 85 6.84 -3.71 -14.86
N PHE A 86 5.56 -3.33 -14.87
CA PHE A 86 5.09 -1.99 -14.58
C PHE A 86 5.62 -1.50 -13.22
N ALA A 87 5.47 -2.29 -12.15
CA ALA A 87 5.89 -1.90 -10.81
C ALA A 87 7.41 -1.64 -10.73
N TYR A 88 8.23 -2.45 -11.41
CA TYR A 88 9.68 -2.24 -11.46
C TYR A 88 10.06 -1.00 -12.28
N ILE A 89 9.39 -0.72 -13.40
CA ILE A 89 9.63 0.52 -14.16
C ILE A 89 9.30 1.72 -13.29
N MET A 90 8.12 1.73 -12.66
CA MET A 90 7.67 2.82 -11.78
C MET A 90 8.63 3.04 -10.60
N SER A 91 9.18 1.98 -10.01
CA SER A 91 10.17 2.09 -8.91
C SER A 91 11.41 2.93 -9.26
N ARG A 92 11.77 3.00 -10.56
CA ARG A 92 12.86 3.85 -11.06
C ARG A 92 12.35 5.19 -11.57
N ALA A 93 11.23 5.19 -12.29
CA ALA A 93 10.67 6.39 -12.91
C ALA A 93 10.30 7.46 -11.87
N ILE A 94 9.65 7.07 -10.76
CA ILE A 94 9.26 7.99 -9.67
C ILE A 94 10.48 8.69 -9.09
N LYS A 95 11.62 8.01 -8.94
CA LYS A 95 12.84 8.62 -8.38
C LYS A 95 13.40 9.75 -9.25
N LYS A 96 13.09 9.74 -10.56
CA LYS A 96 13.58 10.72 -11.53
C LYS A 96 12.60 11.87 -11.74
N LYS A 97 11.30 11.58 -11.81
CA LYS A 97 10.23 12.58 -12.00
C LYS A 97 9.06 12.31 -11.03
N PRO A 98 9.21 12.58 -9.72
CA PRO A 98 8.20 12.22 -8.72
C PRO A 98 6.81 12.76 -9.04
N ASP A 99 6.70 14.05 -9.36
CA ASP A 99 5.40 14.71 -9.54
C ASP A 99 4.62 14.15 -10.72
N VAL A 100 5.33 13.76 -11.79
CA VAL A 100 4.72 13.13 -12.97
C VAL A 100 4.21 11.73 -12.61
N PHE A 101 5.07 10.88 -12.04
CA PHE A 101 4.74 9.47 -11.85
C PHE A 101 3.85 9.20 -10.65
N LEU A 102 3.89 10.02 -9.59
CA LEU A 102 2.97 9.89 -8.46
C LEU A 102 1.53 10.23 -8.88
N ASN A 103 1.34 11.27 -9.68
CA ASN A 103 0.01 11.61 -10.23
C ASN A 103 -0.50 10.53 -11.19
N TYR A 104 0.38 10.01 -12.06
CA TYR A 104 0.03 8.89 -12.94
C TYR A 104 -0.35 7.63 -12.15
N LEU A 105 0.45 7.26 -11.14
CA LEU A 105 0.18 6.12 -10.28
C LEU A 105 -1.12 6.28 -9.48
N GLN A 106 -1.41 7.47 -8.97
CA GLN A 106 -2.67 7.73 -8.28
C GLN A 106 -3.87 7.35 -9.14
N ASN A 107 -3.88 7.78 -10.41
CA ASN A 107 -4.96 7.47 -11.34
C ASN A 107 -5.09 5.97 -11.61
N ILE A 108 -3.97 5.26 -11.70
CA ILE A 108 -3.94 3.80 -11.87
C ILE A 108 -4.47 3.10 -10.62
N LEU A 109 -3.97 3.46 -9.45
CA LEU A 109 -4.32 2.83 -8.17
C LEU A 109 -5.81 2.96 -7.86
N TYR A 110 -6.45 4.07 -8.25
CA TYR A 110 -7.91 4.22 -8.11
C TYR A 110 -8.73 3.31 -9.02
N LYS A 111 -8.15 2.84 -10.14
CA LYS A 111 -8.83 1.98 -11.12
C LYS A 111 -8.55 0.49 -10.94
N ILE A 112 -7.48 0.13 -10.22
CA ILE A 112 -7.12 -1.27 -9.98
C ILE A 112 -8.22 -1.98 -9.18
N LYS A 113 -8.65 -3.14 -9.70
CA LYS A 113 -9.68 -4.00 -9.09
C LYS A 113 -9.11 -5.20 -8.34
N ASP A 114 -7.84 -5.53 -8.57
CA ASP A 114 -7.18 -6.65 -7.91
C ASP A 114 -6.31 -6.18 -6.72
N GLN A 115 -6.52 -6.79 -5.56
CA GLN A 115 -5.78 -6.44 -4.35
C GLN A 115 -4.30 -6.83 -4.43
N LYS A 116 -3.96 -7.95 -5.08
CA LYS A 116 -2.56 -8.40 -5.20
C LYS A 116 -1.77 -7.42 -6.07
N ALA A 117 -2.34 -7.01 -7.20
CA ALA A 117 -1.77 -6.01 -8.09
C ALA A 117 -1.55 -4.66 -7.39
N CYS A 118 -2.55 -4.17 -6.65
CA CYS A 118 -2.44 -2.92 -5.91
C CYS A 118 -1.32 -3.00 -4.85
N ASN A 119 -1.28 -4.09 -4.06
CA ASN A 119 -0.21 -4.31 -3.07
C ASN A 119 1.16 -4.35 -3.74
N LEU A 120 1.31 -5.04 -4.87
CA LEU A 120 2.58 -5.19 -5.57
C LEU A 120 3.13 -3.84 -6.05
N ILE A 121 2.28 -3.00 -6.65
CA ILE A 121 2.67 -1.66 -7.10
C ILE A 121 3.06 -0.78 -5.91
N VAL A 122 2.24 -0.77 -4.85
CA VAL A 122 2.54 0.00 -3.63
C VAL A 122 3.86 -0.47 -3.01
N ASP A 123 4.09 -1.77 -2.90
CA ASP A 123 5.27 -2.34 -2.24
C ASP A 123 6.56 -2.19 -3.05
N LYS A 124 6.49 -2.29 -4.38
CA LYS A 124 7.68 -2.26 -5.25
C LYS A 124 7.99 -0.87 -5.79
N ALA A 125 6.98 -0.05 -6.07
CA ALA A 125 7.18 1.28 -6.64
C ALA A 125 7.13 2.38 -5.57
N ILE A 126 6.12 2.38 -4.72
CA ILE A 126 5.81 3.51 -3.84
C ILE A 126 6.59 3.45 -2.53
N TYR A 127 6.54 2.33 -1.81
CA TYR A 127 7.23 2.17 -0.52
C TYR A 127 8.73 2.48 -0.61
N PRO A 128 9.50 1.95 -1.58
CA PRO A 128 10.94 2.22 -1.65
C PRO A 128 11.27 3.69 -1.94
N PHE A 129 10.34 4.44 -2.52
CA PHE A 129 10.46 5.87 -2.73
C PHE A 129 10.11 6.66 -1.46
N LEU A 130 9.03 6.26 -0.77
CA LEU A 130 8.52 6.97 0.40
C LEU A 130 9.30 6.73 1.69
N LYS A 131 9.91 5.55 1.88
CA LYS A 131 10.52 5.18 3.17
C LYS A 131 11.57 6.17 3.71
N ASN A 132 12.23 6.93 2.83
CA ASN A 132 13.23 7.94 3.22
C ASN A 132 12.70 9.38 3.09
N ARG A 133 11.43 9.57 2.73
CA ARG A 133 10.80 10.88 2.45
C ARG A 133 9.36 10.93 2.98
N SER A 134 9.04 10.12 3.99
CA SER A 134 7.65 9.81 4.33
C SER A 134 6.86 11.05 4.71
N LEU A 135 7.42 11.92 5.57
CA LEU A 135 6.80 13.17 6.00
C LEU A 135 6.40 14.08 4.84
N GLN A 136 7.26 14.22 3.82
CA GLN A 136 7.02 15.06 2.64
C GLN A 136 5.76 14.64 1.87
N TYR A 137 5.41 13.35 1.89
CA TYR A 137 4.34 12.79 1.08
C TYR A 137 3.12 12.34 1.89
N LEU A 138 3.06 12.62 3.19
CA LEU A 138 1.90 12.25 4.03
C LEU A 138 0.60 12.91 3.55
N ASP A 139 0.65 14.16 3.07
CA ASP A 139 -0.54 14.83 2.53
C ASP A 139 -1.06 14.16 1.26
N MET A 140 -0.16 13.68 0.40
CA MET A 140 -0.53 12.89 -0.76
C MET A 140 -1.24 11.60 -0.33
N ILE A 141 -0.67 10.86 0.62
CA ILE A 141 -1.27 9.62 1.13
C ILE A 141 -2.64 9.89 1.76
N SER A 142 -2.77 10.95 2.56
CA SER A 142 -4.04 11.36 3.17
C SER A 142 -5.11 11.64 2.10
N ARG A 143 -4.75 12.35 1.01
CA ARG A 143 -5.67 12.57 -0.13
C ARG A 143 -6.11 11.27 -0.78
N TRP A 144 -5.21 10.29 -0.90
CA TRP A 144 -5.54 8.98 -1.47
C TRP A 144 -6.53 8.21 -0.58
N ILE A 145 -6.35 8.24 0.73
CA ILE A 145 -7.28 7.63 1.70
C ILE A 145 -8.67 8.28 1.63
N LYS A 146 -8.72 9.61 1.47
CA LYS A 146 -9.99 10.37 1.39
C LYS A 146 -10.85 10.01 0.18
N LYS A 147 -10.27 9.44 -0.88
CA LYS A 147 -11.05 8.94 -2.04
C LYS A 147 -11.86 7.68 -1.72
N ASP A 148 -11.59 7.04 -0.59
CA ASP A 148 -12.32 5.90 -0.03
C ASP A 148 -12.41 4.65 -0.93
N ASN A 149 -11.39 4.42 -1.75
CA ASN A 149 -11.28 3.19 -2.51
C ASN A 149 -10.87 2.03 -1.57
N LYS A 150 -11.72 1.01 -1.43
CA LYS A 150 -11.49 -0.14 -0.53
C LYS A 150 -10.14 -0.84 -0.76
N ILE A 151 -9.80 -1.11 -2.01
CA ILE A 151 -8.58 -1.86 -2.39
C ILE A 151 -7.35 -1.03 -2.05
N LEU A 152 -7.37 0.24 -2.44
CA LEU A 152 -6.27 1.15 -2.19
C LEU A 152 -6.11 1.43 -0.68
N ASN A 153 -7.19 1.61 0.07
CA ASN A 153 -7.12 1.82 1.51
C ASN A 153 -6.46 0.64 2.22
N LEU A 154 -6.75 -0.60 1.81
CA LEU A 154 -6.09 -1.77 2.37
C LEU A 154 -4.59 -1.82 2.02
N SER A 155 -4.21 -1.43 0.80
CA SER A 155 -2.80 -1.32 0.40
C SER A 155 -2.07 -0.19 1.14
N ILE A 156 -2.72 0.96 1.30
CA ILE A 156 -2.18 2.11 2.05
C ILE A 156 -2.02 1.76 3.53
N GLN A 157 -2.97 1.04 4.12
CA GLN A 157 -2.82 0.57 5.50
C GLN A 157 -1.54 -0.24 5.68
N LYS A 158 -1.26 -1.19 4.77
CA LYS A 158 -0.01 -1.97 4.80
C LYS A 158 1.23 -1.09 4.59
N LEU A 159 1.15 -0.11 3.69
CA LEU A 159 2.20 0.88 3.49
C LEU A 159 2.49 1.66 4.78
N LEU A 160 1.47 2.23 5.43
CA LEU A 160 1.62 2.99 6.67
C LEU A 160 2.25 2.14 7.78
N VAL A 161 1.83 0.88 7.93
CA VAL A 161 2.45 -0.06 8.87
C VAL A 161 3.92 -0.30 8.55
N LYS A 162 4.29 -0.49 7.28
CA LYS A 162 5.70 -0.62 6.88
C LYS A 162 6.51 0.64 7.15
N LEU A 163 5.92 1.82 7.00
CA LEU A 163 6.58 3.09 7.28
C LEU A 163 6.90 3.23 8.77
N ILE A 164 5.94 2.96 9.67
CA ILE A 164 6.18 3.06 11.12
C ILE A 164 7.11 1.96 11.65
N ILE A 165 7.14 0.78 11.03
CA ILE A 165 8.13 -0.26 11.34
C ILE A 165 9.54 0.20 10.94
N ASN A 166 9.66 0.88 9.79
CA ASN A 166 10.95 1.38 9.30
C ASN A 166 11.44 2.59 10.11
N ASP A 167 10.52 3.46 10.54
CA ASP A 167 10.81 4.66 11.34
C ASP A 167 9.66 4.93 12.33
N PRO A 168 9.79 4.51 13.60
CA PRO A 168 8.78 4.71 14.63
C PRO A 168 8.41 6.18 14.90
N GLN A 169 9.28 7.14 14.57
CA GLN A 169 8.98 8.58 14.72
C GLN A 169 7.84 9.02 13.81
N LEU A 170 7.50 8.23 12.79
CA LEU A 170 6.37 8.49 11.91
C LEU A 170 5.00 8.16 12.52
N ILE A 171 4.95 7.47 13.67
CA ILE A 171 3.69 7.07 14.32
C ILE A 171 2.81 8.29 14.56
N ASP A 172 3.30 9.30 15.29
CA ASP A 172 2.52 10.49 15.64
C ASP A 172 2.11 11.35 14.42
N PRO A 173 3.03 11.69 13.49
CA PRO A 173 2.66 12.42 12.27
C PRO A 173 1.63 11.69 11.40
N ILE A 174 1.73 10.36 11.27
CA ILE A 174 0.75 9.57 10.51
C ILE A 174 -0.58 9.54 11.25
N PHE A 175 -0.58 9.30 12.56
CA PHE A 175 -1.78 9.28 13.38
C PHE A 175 -2.56 10.60 13.25
N LYS A 176 -1.90 11.75 13.47
CA LYS A 176 -2.51 13.08 13.32
C LYS A 176 -3.15 13.29 11.95
N LYS A 177 -2.52 12.84 10.86
CA LYS A 177 -3.09 12.93 9.52
C LYS A 177 -4.34 12.06 9.36
N LEU A 178 -4.33 10.85 9.90
CA LEU A 178 -5.49 9.94 9.86
C LEU A 178 -6.65 10.45 10.71
N GLU A 179 -6.34 10.93 11.92
CA GLU A 179 -7.25 11.49 12.91
C GLU A 179 -8.10 12.63 12.34
N THR A 180 -7.52 13.51 11.50
CA THR A 180 -8.28 14.60 10.84
C THR A 180 -9.49 14.13 10.03
N SER A 181 -9.57 12.84 9.70
CA SER A 181 -10.65 12.26 8.90
C SER A 181 -11.65 11.42 9.70
N TRP A 182 -11.48 11.30 11.03
CA TRP A 182 -12.31 10.45 11.88
C TRP A 182 -13.77 10.90 11.94
N LEU A 183 -14.03 12.21 12.00
CA LEU A 183 -15.39 12.76 12.13
C LEU A 183 -16.36 12.27 11.06
N TYR A 184 -15.85 12.07 9.84
CA TYR A 184 -16.64 11.63 8.68
C TYR A 184 -16.08 10.33 8.10
N ALA A 185 -15.48 9.46 8.93
CA ALA A 185 -14.87 8.23 8.46
C ALA A 185 -15.93 7.25 7.93
N THR A 186 -15.70 6.77 6.71
CA THR A 186 -16.43 5.65 6.11
C THR A 186 -15.96 4.33 6.70
N GLN A 187 -16.68 3.23 6.44
CA GLN A 187 -16.31 1.92 6.97
C GLN A 187 -14.90 1.46 6.56
N ASN A 188 -14.44 1.76 5.33
CA ASN A 188 -13.07 1.42 4.93
C ASN A 188 -12.04 2.23 5.71
N ARG A 189 -12.33 3.51 6.00
CA ARG A 189 -11.45 4.37 6.80
C ARG A 189 -11.44 3.98 8.27
N ILE A 190 -12.57 3.58 8.85
CA ILE A 190 -12.63 3.00 10.20
C ILE A 190 -11.72 1.77 10.28
N LYS A 191 -11.86 0.82 9.34
CA LYS A 191 -11.01 -0.39 9.30
C LYS A 191 -9.52 -0.08 9.14
N LEU A 192 -9.17 0.89 8.30
CA LEU A 192 -7.79 1.35 8.15
C LEU A 192 -7.24 1.88 9.48
N ASN A 193 -7.99 2.76 10.16
CA ASN A 193 -7.58 3.35 11.44
C ASN A 193 -7.45 2.30 12.54
N VAL A 194 -8.44 1.41 12.66
CA VAL A 194 -8.41 0.28 13.60
C VAL A 194 -7.13 -0.52 13.43
N ASN A 195 -6.82 -0.94 12.19
CA ASN A 195 -5.66 -1.78 11.94
C ASN A 195 -4.34 -1.02 12.11
N PHE A 196 -4.32 0.29 11.83
CA PHE A 196 -3.16 1.14 12.10
C PHE A 196 -2.90 1.22 13.60
N LEU A 197 -3.90 1.51 14.43
CA LEU A 197 -3.78 1.55 15.90
C LEU A 197 -3.33 0.21 16.48
N LYS A 198 -3.83 -0.92 15.94
CA LYS A 198 -3.33 -2.26 16.34
C LYS A 198 -1.85 -2.47 16.02
N ALA A 199 -1.34 -1.84 14.96
CA ALA A 199 0.08 -1.88 14.64
C ALA A 199 0.89 -0.95 15.56
N VAL A 200 0.33 0.23 15.90
CA VAL A 200 0.93 1.16 16.87
C VAL A 200 1.10 0.47 18.22
N TYR A 201 0.08 -0.22 18.75
CA TYR A 201 0.19 -0.96 20.02
C TYR A 201 1.40 -1.93 20.07
N LYS A 202 1.74 -2.56 18.94
CA LYS A 202 2.87 -3.51 18.86
C LYS A 202 4.23 -2.82 18.85
N LEU A 203 4.30 -1.55 18.47
CA LEU A 203 5.55 -0.79 18.31
C LEU A 203 5.77 0.21 19.44
N ASP A 204 4.70 0.85 19.90
CA ASP A 204 4.67 1.87 20.95
C ASP A 204 3.35 1.76 21.73
N ALA A 205 3.38 0.95 22.79
CA ALA A 205 2.21 0.71 23.62
C ALA A 205 1.81 1.95 24.44
N ASP A 206 2.78 2.78 24.84
CA ASP A 206 2.53 3.97 25.65
C ASP A 206 1.81 5.04 24.83
N TYR A 207 2.28 5.31 23.60
CA TYR A 207 1.57 6.20 22.68
C TYR A 207 0.18 5.65 22.31
N TYR A 208 0.05 4.34 22.12
CA TYR A 208 -1.27 3.72 21.93
C TYR A 208 -2.22 3.99 23.11
N MET A 209 -1.74 3.89 24.35
CA MET A 209 -2.55 4.15 25.54
C MET A 209 -2.91 5.64 25.66
N SER A 210 -1.98 6.55 25.33
CA SER A 210 -2.27 7.99 25.37
C SER A 210 -3.41 8.38 24.43
N ILE A 211 -3.52 7.73 23.27
CA ILE A 211 -4.66 7.94 22.34
C ILE A 211 -6.00 7.58 23.01
N PHE A 212 -6.06 6.51 23.80
CA PHE A 212 -7.30 6.17 24.52
C PHE A 212 -7.62 7.24 25.58
N ASP A 213 -6.60 7.73 26.28
CA ASP A 213 -6.76 8.77 27.30
C ASP A 213 -7.24 10.10 26.72
N ASP A 214 -6.71 10.51 25.56
CA ASP A 214 -7.12 11.73 24.87
C ASP A 214 -8.60 11.69 24.46
N TYR A 215 -9.12 10.49 24.19
CA TYR A 215 -10.47 10.27 23.70
C TYR A 215 -11.45 9.66 24.70
N LYS A 216 -11.06 9.46 25.96
CA LYS A 216 -11.90 8.81 26.99
C LYS A 216 -13.29 9.42 27.15
N SER A 217 -13.39 10.74 26.98
CA SER A 217 -14.65 11.49 27.13
C SER A 217 -15.38 11.75 25.80
N THR A 218 -14.94 11.12 24.70
CA THR A 218 -15.58 11.33 23.40
C THR A 218 -17.05 10.92 23.43
N ARG A 219 -17.90 11.78 22.86
CA ARG A 219 -19.31 11.48 22.60
C ARG A 219 -19.56 11.06 21.16
N ASN A 220 -18.51 11.04 20.32
CA ASN A 220 -18.61 10.70 18.91
C ASN A 220 -18.57 9.17 18.73
N PRO A 221 -19.65 8.55 18.22
CA PRO A 221 -19.67 7.10 18.01
C PRO A 221 -18.56 6.61 17.07
N VAL A 222 -18.16 7.37 16.05
CA VAL A 222 -17.12 6.94 15.10
C VAL A 222 -15.76 6.80 15.78
N PHE A 223 -15.45 7.71 16.70
CA PHE A 223 -14.19 7.71 17.44
C PHE A 223 -14.15 6.51 18.39
N ALA A 224 -15.24 6.31 19.14
CA ALA A 224 -15.41 5.15 19.98
C ALA A 224 -15.36 3.84 19.18
N ASP A 225 -15.91 3.78 17.96
CA ASP A 225 -15.90 2.58 17.11
C ASP A 225 -14.47 2.23 16.66
N ILE A 226 -13.69 3.24 16.26
CA ILE A 226 -12.26 3.06 15.94
C ILE A 226 -11.49 2.56 17.16
N LEU A 227 -11.68 3.18 18.32
CA LEU A 227 -10.97 2.81 19.55
C LEU A 227 -11.35 1.41 20.03
N CYS A 228 -12.65 1.12 20.18
CA CYS A 228 -13.14 -0.21 20.55
C CYS A 228 -12.69 -1.30 19.56
N GLY A 229 -12.71 -1.02 18.26
CA GLY A 229 -12.25 -1.94 17.23
C GLY A 229 -10.74 -2.22 17.30
N SER A 230 -9.97 -1.27 17.84
CA SER A 230 -8.51 -1.33 17.98
C SER A 230 -8.01 -1.97 19.28
N ILE A 231 -8.89 -2.37 20.20
CA ILE A 231 -8.50 -2.99 21.48
C ILE A 231 -7.65 -4.24 21.22
N CYS A 232 -6.43 -4.25 21.77
CA CYS A 232 -5.44 -5.33 21.61
C CYS A 232 -5.09 -6.05 22.90
N CYS A 233 -5.34 -5.45 24.05
CA CYS A 233 -4.99 -5.98 25.37
C CYS A 233 -6.06 -5.64 26.40
N TYR A 234 -6.05 -6.36 27.52
CA TYR A 234 -6.82 -5.96 28.69
C TYR A 234 -6.03 -4.89 29.46
N ASN A 235 -6.67 -3.76 29.70
CA ASN A 235 -6.16 -2.69 30.55
C ASN A 235 -7.34 -2.08 31.33
N LYS A 236 -7.15 -1.82 32.62
CA LYS A 236 -8.20 -1.30 33.50
C LYS A 236 -8.72 0.07 33.04
N ASN A 237 -7.84 0.95 32.57
CA ASN A 237 -8.24 2.26 32.04
C ASN A 237 -9.12 2.12 30.79
N ILE A 238 -8.74 1.26 29.84
CA ILE A 238 -9.58 0.97 28.65
C ILE A 238 -10.94 0.39 29.07
N GLN A 239 -10.98 -0.49 30.07
CA GLN A 239 -12.22 -1.02 30.63
C GLN A 239 -13.12 0.10 31.16
N ASP A 240 -12.58 1.01 31.97
CA ASP A 240 -13.33 2.13 32.55
C ASP A 240 -13.90 3.07 31.46
N ILE A 241 -13.11 3.35 30.41
CA ILE A 241 -13.54 4.15 29.25
C ILE A 241 -14.71 3.48 28.52
N VAL A 242 -14.56 2.19 28.23
CA VAL A 242 -15.57 1.42 27.50
C VAL A 242 -16.85 1.24 28.32
N ASP A 243 -16.73 1.09 29.64
CA ASP A 243 -17.86 1.03 30.58
C ASP A 243 -18.61 2.36 30.64
N HIS A 244 -17.89 3.48 30.58
CA HIS A 244 -18.50 4.80 30.46
C HIS A 244 -19.33 4.92 29.18
N TRP A 245 -18.78 4.52 28.02
CA TRP A 245 -19.51 4.55 26.75
C TRP A 245 -20.71 3.59 26.74
N ALA A 246 -20.61 2.42 27.36
CA ALA A 246 -21.70 1.45 27.48
C ALA A 246 -22.89 1.95 28.33
N LYS A 247 -22.67 2.98 29.16
CA LYS A 247 -23.71 3.65 29.95
C LYS A 247 -24.27 4.92 29.28
N SER A 248 -23.78 5.27 28.09
CA SER A 248 -24.22 6.48 27.38
C SER A 248 -25.71 6.45 27.02
N GLY A 249 -26.37 7.62 27.11
CA GLY A 249 -27.71 7.82 26.55
C GLY A 249 -27.75 7.80 25.02
N ASN A 250 -26.61 7.98 24.35
CA ASN A 250 -26.53 7.84 22.89
C ASN A 250 -26.52 6.35 22.51
N ILE A 251 -27.60 5.87 21.88
CA ILE A 251 -27.79 4.46 21.51
C ILE A 251 -26.64 3.91 20.67
N LYS A 252 -26.07 4.70 19.74
CA LYS A 252 -24.96 4.24 18.90
C LYS A 252 -23.70 4.04 19.74
N LEU A 253 -23.36 5.03 20.57
CA LEU A 253 -22.20 4.98 21.46
C LEU A 253 -22.34 3.84 22.48
N LYS A 254 -23.53 3.66 23.06
CA LYS A 254 -23.85 2.54 23.96
C LYS A 254 -23.59 1.19 23.31
N LYS A 255 -24.06 0.97 22.08
CA LYS A 255 -23.82 -0.29 21.35
C LYS A 255 -22.33 -0.57 21.13
N ILE A 256 -21.55 0.47 20.82
CA ILE A 256 -20.11 0.38 20.63
C ILE A 256 -19.39 0.08 21.95
N GLY A 257 -19.77 0.74 23.05
CA GLY A 257 -19.23 0.45 24.38
C GLY A 257 -19.51 -1.01 24.79
N LEU A 258 -20.75 -1.49 24.61
CA LEU A 258 -21.10 -2.89 24.85
C LEU A 258 -20.28 -3.86 23.97
N HIS A 259 -19.96 -3.49 22.74
CA HIS A 259 -19.06 -4.27 21.89
C HIS A 259 -17.64 -4.29 22.45
N GLY A 260 -17.09 -3.14 22.86
CA GLY A 260 -15.78 -3.04 23.50
C GLY A 260 -15.68 -3.91 24.76
N GLN A 261 -16.71 -3.93 25.61
CA GLN A 261 -16.76 -4.79 26.79
C GLN A 261 -16.64 -6.27 26.42
N LYS A 262 -17.33 -6.69 25.35
CA LYS A 262 -17.24 -8.07 24.84
C LYS A 262 -15.84 -8.39 24.33
N VAL A 263 -15.16 -7.43 23.69
CA VAL A 263 -13.78 -7.61 23.23
C VAL A 263 -12.83 -7.76 24.43
N LEU A 264 -12.90 -6.87 25.41
CA LEU A 264 -12.07 -6.95 26.63
C LEU A 264 -12.28 -8.24 27.41
N LYS A 265 -13.54 -8.70 27.55
CA LYS A 265 -13.87 -9.98 28.19
C LYS A 265 -13.29 -11.21 27.49
N LYS A 266 -13.03 -11.14 26.18
CA LYS A 266 -12.40 -12.23 25.41
C LYS A 266 -10.89 -12.24 25.52
N ILE A 267 -10.29 -11.10 25.83
CA ILE A 267 -8.83 -10.93 25.94
C ILE A 267 -8.35 -11.23 27.36
N LYS A 268 -9.18 -10.95 28.36
CA LYS A 268 -8.97 -11.34 29.77
C LYS A 268 -8.99 -12.85 29.93
#